data_AF-A0A4R6JVP2-F1
#
_entry.id   AF-A0A4R6JVP2-F1
#
_cell.length_a   1.000
_cell.length_b   1.000
_cell.length_c   1.000
_cell.angle_alpha   90.00
_cell.angle_beta   90.00
_cell.angle_gamma   90.00
#
_symmetry.space_group_name_H-M   'P 1'
#
loop_
_entity.id
_entity.type
_entity.pdbx_description
1 polymer ?
#
loop_
_entity_poly.entity_id
_entity_poly.type
_entity_poly.pdbx_seq_one_letter_code
_entity_poly.pdbx_strand_id
1 'polypeptide(L)' 'MPSFSQRVRAFVAGPQGRRMIDEGRRQLAKPENQRKLRSLLARFQSRRR' A
#
# COMPACT_ATOMS: atom_id res chain seq x y z
N MET A 1 3.71 1.89 27.21
CA MET A 1 2.87 1.37 26.10
C MET A 1 3.51 1.80 24.80
N PRO A 2 3.78 0.89 23.83
CA PRO A 2 4.31 1.28 22.52
C PRO A 2 3.30 2.19 21.80
N SER A 3 3.80 3.20 21.10
CA SER A 3 2.96 4.07 20.29
C SER A 3 2.26 3.28 19.18
N PHE A 4 1.13 3.81 18.68
CA PHE A 4 0.43 3.21 17.54
C PHE A 4 1.37 2.99 16.35
N SER A 5 2.25 3.96 16.07
CA SER A 5 3.25 3.87 15.02
C SER A 5 4.24 2.72 15.23
N GLN A 6 4.65 2.45 16.48
CA GLN A 6 5.54 1.35 16.81
C GLN A 6 4.87 -0.02 16.65
N ARG A 7 3.57 -0.14 16.98
CA ARG A 7 2.78 -1.36 16.74
C ARG A 7 2.57 -1.62 15.26
N VAL A 8 2.24 -0.61 14.46
CA VAL A 8 2.10 -0.75 13.00
C VAL A 8 3.43 -1.18 12.39
N ARG A 9 4.55 -0.57 12.81
CA ARG A 9 5.89 -0.92 12.32
C ARG A 9 6.26 -2.36 12.69
N ALA A 10 5.95 -2.80 13.91
CA ALA A 10 6.14 -4.19 14.34
C ALA A 10 5.26 -5.18 13.56
N PHE A 11 4.00 -4.82 13.29
CA PHE A 11 3.09 -5.63 12.48
C PHE A 11 3.58 -5.80 11.04
N VAL A 12 3.99 -4.70 10.40
CA VAL A 12 4.54 -4.69 9.03
C VAL A 12 5.85 -5.47 8.95
N ALA A 13 6.71 -5.35 9.97
CA ALA A 13 7.98 -6.09 10.05
C ALA A 13 7.77 -7.59 10.32
N GLY A 14 6.64 -7.96 10.92
CA GLY A 14 6.26 -9.34 11.24
C GLY A 14 5.87 -10.16 9.99
N PRO A 15 5.84 -11.50 10.12
CA PRO A 15 5.57 -12.41 9.00
C PRO A 15 4.18 -12.20 8.38
N GLN A 16 3.19 -11.82 9.18
CA GLN A 16 1.83 -11.57 8.71
C GLN A 16 1.74 -10.28 7.88
N GLY A 17 2.38 -9.19 8.32
CA GLY A 17 2.47 -7.95 7.54
C GLY A 17 3.26 -8.15 6.25
N ARG A 18 4.32 -8.96 6.29
CA ARG A 18 5.12 -9.30 5.09
C ARG A 18 4.31 -10.07 4.04
N ARG A 19 3.46 -11.02 4.46
CA ARG A 19 2.53 -11.72 3.56
C ARG A 19 1.52 -10.77 2.92
N MET A 20 0.89 -9.89 3.72
CA MET A 20 -0.04 -8.88 3.23
C MET A 20 0.61 -7.96 2.18
N ILE A 21 1.85 -7.52 2.43
CA ILE A 21 2.59 -6.68 1.48
C ILE A 21 2.94 -7.48 0.22
N ASP A 22 3.36 -8.74 0.33
CA ASP A 22 3.69 -9.57 -0.84
C ASP A 22 2.47 -9.82 -1.73
N GLU A 23 1.33 -10.18 -1.14
CA GLU A 23 0.07 -10.35 -1.86
C GLU A 23 -0.39 -9.03 -2.50
N GLY A 24 -0.32 -7.93 -1.75
CA GLY A 24 -0.58 -6.59 -2.28
C GLY A 24 0.33 -6.26 -3.45
N ARG A 25 1.63 -6.54 -3.35
CA ARG A 25 2.62 -6.28 -4.41
C ARG A 25 2.33 -7.12 -5.65
N ARG A 26 1.95 -8.39 -5.50
CA ARG A 26 1.53 -9.26 -6.61
C ARG A 26 0.26 -8.75 -7.28
N GLN A 27 -0.71 -8.29 -6.51
CA GLN A 27 -1.93 -7.70 -7.06
C GLN A 27 -1.63 -6.38 -7.78
N LEU A 28 -0.79 -5.53 -7.21
CA LEU A 28 -0.36 -4.26 -7.81
C LEU A 28 0.52 -4.46 -9.05
N ALA A 29 1.26 -5.58 -9.15
CA ALA A 29 2.05 -5.91 -10.32
C ALA A 29 1.16 -6.19 -11.56
N LYS A 30 -0.13 -6.52 -11.38
CA LYS A 30 -1.05 -6.76 -12.49
C LYS A 30 -1.22 -5.47 -13.32
N PRO A 31 -1.12 -5.54 -14.66
CA PRO A 31 -1.14 -4.35 -15.53
C PRO A 31 -2.46 -3.56 -15.40
N GLU A 32 -3.58 -4.25 -15.18
CA GLU A 32 -4.89 -3.61 -14.95
C GLU A 32 -4.90 -2.76 -13.68
N ASN A 33 -4.31 -3.28 -12.59
CA ASN A 33 -4.22 -2.56 -11.32
C ASN A 33 -3.25 -1.39 -11.40
N GLN A 34 -2.16 -1.50 -12.17
CA GLN A 34 -1.25 -0.39 -12.44
C GLN A 34 -1.96 0.77 -13.16
N ARG A 35 -2.78 0.46 -14.19
CA ARG A 35 -3.58 1.47 -14.90
C ARG A 35 -4.57 2.15 -13.96
N LYS A 36 -5.25 1.37 -13.12
CA LYS A 36 -6.19 1.90 -12.12
C LYS A 36 -5.50 2.78 -11.09
N LEU A 37 -4.34 2.37 -10.56
CA LEU A 37 -3.54 3.19 -9.66
C LEU A 37 -3.12 4.50 -10.30
N ARG A 38 -2.62 4.46 -11.55
CA ARG A 38 -2.23 5.67 -12.29
C ARG A 38 -3.40 6.63 -12.47
N SER A 39 -4.59 6.12 -12.79
CA SER A 39 -5.80 6.95 -12.89
C SER A 39 -6.21 7.55 -11.55
N LEU A 40 -6.16 6.77 -10.46
CA LEU A 40 -6.43 7.28 -9.11
C LEU A 40 -5.43 8.38 -8.70
N LEU A 41 -4.13 8.16 -8.94
CA LEU A 41 -3.09 9.15 -8.68
C LEU A 41 -3.28 10.41 -9.51
N ALA A 42 -3.60 10.27 -10.80
CA ALA A 42 -3.88 11.40 -11.68
C ALA A 42 -5.09 12.22 -11.19
N ARG A 43 -6.16 11.57 -10.73
CA ARG A 43 -7.32 12.24 -10.15
C ARG A 43 -6.99 12.98 -8.85
N PHE A 44 -6.19 12.37 -7.97
CA PHE A 44 -5.75 13.02 -6.74
C PHE A 44 -4.83 14.22 -6.99
N GLN A 45 -3.92 14.10 -7.96
CA GLN A 45 -3.03 15.20 -8.34
C GLN A 45 -3.79 16.35 -8.99
N SER A 46 -4.80 16.05 -9.82
CA SER A 46 -5.66 17.06 -10.44
C SER A 46 -6.54 17.81 -9.44
N ARG A 47 -6.84 17.22 -8.28
CA ARG A 47 -7.64 17.87 -7.22
C ARG A 47 -6.81 18.78 -6.30
N ARG A 48 -5.49 18.68 -6.37
CA ARG A 48 -4.56 19.47 -5.56
C ARG A 48 -4.04 20.72 -6.28
N ARG A 49 -4.24 20.82 -7.59
CA ARG A 49 -4.05 22.04 -8.39
C ARG A 49 -5.35 22.83 -8.44
#